data_AF-A0A6J6PMP1-F1
#
_entry.id   AF-A0A6J6PMP1-F1
#
_cell.length_a   1.000
_cell.length_b   1.000
_cell.length_c   1.000
_cell.angle_alpha   90.00
_cell.angle_beta   90.00
_cell.angle_gamma   90.00
#
_symmetry.space_group_name_H-M   'P 1'
#
loop_
_entity.id
_entity.type
_entity.pdbx_description
1 polymer ?
#
loop_
_entity_poly.entity_id
_entity_poly.type
_entity_poly.pdbx_seq_one_letter_code
_entity_poly.pdbx_strand_id
1 'polypeptide(L)'
;MIAGLAPGEERTFARSILAARSEGRKLQPISNTRLLSPDEAESIARAIIDIRLAAGESITGAILSEDKDLSYLTNKQIVESAPSILVEGRVSPVVIRSAGRTHLGLLISDRLFERGRREDQLASGSGAVAVIVGPEIPFHGEATLRLGNERSVIKDLTAIKTPDLGLEWAVSAPLLYPTSWERGSTVVVDLQGPTKVSFSARRL
;
A
#
# COMPACT_ATOMS: atom_id res chain seq x y z
N MET A 1 -28.60 17.05 6.86
CA MET A 1 -27.58 16.33 7.66
C MET A 1 -27.36 14.99 6.99
N ILE A 2 -26.14 14.71 6.55
CA ILE A 2 -25.75 13.34 6.17
C ILE A 2 -25.53 12.61 7.50
N ALA A 3 -26.27 11.53 7.75
CA ALA A 3 -26.07 10.75 8.97
C ALA A 3 -24.67 10.14 8.92
N GLY A 4 -23.86 10.38 9.96
CA GLY A 4 -22.57 9.73 10.10
C GLY A 4 -22.70 8.23 10.38
N LEU A 5 -21.58 7.50 10.41
CA LEU A 5 -21.50 6.10 10.88
C LEU A 5 -22.31 5.92 12.17
N ALA A 6 -23.26 4.99 12.13
CA ALA A 6 -23.86 4.51 13.36
C ALA A 6 -22.78 3.79 14.20
N PRO A 7 -22.88 3.81 15.54
CA PRO A 7 -21.88 3.19 16.40
C PRO A 7 -21.59 1.73 16.02
N GLY A 8 -20.34 1.40 15.70
CA GLY A 8 -19.91 0.05 15.35
C GLY A 8 -20.04 -0.33 13.88
N GLU A 9 -20.59 0.55 13.02
CA GLU A 9 -20.60 0.34 11.57
C GLU A 9 -19.19 0.28 11.00
N GLU A 10 -18.24 1.04 11.55
CA GLU A 10 -16.84 1.04 11.12
C GLU A 10 -16.21 -0.34 11.19
N ARG A 11 -16.51 -1.09 12.26
CA ARG A 11 -16.03 -2.47 12.45
C ARG A 11 -16.74 -3.44 11.51
N THR A 12 -18.00 -3.19 11.18
CA THR A 12 -18.76 -4.02 10.24
C THR A 12 -18.17 -3.88 8.83
N PHE A 13 -17.92 -2.65 8.38
CA PHE A 13 -17.25 -2.41 7.10
C PHE A 13 -15.83 -2.98 7.08
N ALA A 14 -15.04 -2.77 8.14
CA ALA A 14 -13.69 -3.30 8.25
C ALA A 14 -13.66 -4.84 8.13
N ARG A 15 -14.58 -5.55 8.79
CA ARG A 15 -14.73 -7.01 8.66
C ARG A 15 -15.11 -7.42 7.24
N SER A 16 -16.03 -6.70 6.61
CA SER A 16 -16.44 -6.98 5.22
C SER A 16 -15.27 -6.81 4.25
N ILE A 17 -14.46 -5.76 4.42
CA ILE A 17 -13.25 -5.50 3.63
C ILE A 17 -12.23 -6.63 3.81
N LEU A 18 -11.93 -7.01 5.06
CA LEU A 18 -10.99 -8.10 5.35
C LEU A 18 -11.47 -9.45 4.80
N ALA A 19 -12.76 -9.77 4.97
CA ALA A 19 -13.37 -10.98 4.41
C ALA A 19 -13.27 -10.99 2.89
N ALA A 20 -13.62 -9.88 2.23
CA ALA A 20 -13.55 -9.77 0.77
C ALA A 20 -12.12 -9.99 0.24
N ARG A 21 -11.11 -9.43 0.93
CA ARG A 21 -9.69 -9.68 0.64
C ARG A 21 -9.31 -11.14 0.76
N SER A 22 -9.73 -11.80 1.86
CA SER A 22 -9.45 -13.21 2.10
C SER A 22 -10.16 -14.16 1.13
N GLU A 23 -11.28 -13.74 0.57
CA GLU A 23 -12.10 -14.52 -0.37
C GLU A 23 -11.78 -14.20 -1.84
N GLY A 24 -10.94 -13.19 -2.11
CA GLY A 24 -10.61 -12.78 -3.48
C GLY A 24 -11.75 -12.08 -4.23
N ARG A 25 -12.78 -11.60 -3.52
CA ARG A 25 -13.97 -10.98 -4.13
C ARG A 25 -13.89 -9.45 -4.12
N LYS A 26 -14.50 -8.82 -5.13
CA LYS A 26 -14.68 -7.37 -5.17
C LYS A 26 -15.89 -6.94 -4.34
N LEU A 27 -15.86 -5.69 -3.88
CA LEU A 27 -16.95 -5.03 -3.17
C LEU A 27 -17.56 -3.93 -4.04
N GLN A 28 -18.87 -3.74 -3.86
CA GLN A 28 -19.49 -2.48 -4.27
C GLN A 28 -18.95 -1.35 -3.37
N PRO A 29 -18.69 -0.16 -3.92
CA PRO A 29 -18.28 1.01 -3.14
C PRO A 29 -19.24 1.28 -1.97
N ILE A 30 -18.70 1.59 -0.80
CA ILE A 30 -19.48 2.03 0.36
C ILE A 30 -20.20 3.35 0.00
N SER A 31 -19.53 4.18 -0.80
CA SER A 31 -20.04 5.42 -1.38
C SER A 31 -21.32 5.27 -2.21
N ASN A 32 -21.66 4.06 -2.70
CA ASN A 32 -22.92 3.82 -3.42
C ASN A 32 -24.12 3.85 -2.47
N THR A 33 -23.95 3.41 -1.23
CA THR A 33 -25.03 3.37 -0.23
C THR A 33 -25.04 4.60 0.66
N ARG A 34 -23.90 5.25 0.87
CA ARG A 34 -23.75 6.42 1.74
C ARG A 34 -22.49 7.20 1.38
N LEU A 35 -22.54 8.53 1.33
CA LEU A 35 -21.33 9.31 1.12
C LEU A 35 -20.45 9.24 2.37
N LEU A 36 -19.21 8.77 2.22
CA LEU A 36 -18.21 8.75 3.30
C LEU A 36 -17.53 10.11 3.43
N SER A 37 -17.38 10.62 4.65
CA SER A 37 -16.40 11.66 4.93
C SER A 37 -14.98 11.06 5.07
N PRO A 38 -13.92 11.87 4.93
CA PRO A 38 -12.56 11.43 5.21
C PRO A 38 -12.40 10.83 6.61
N ASP A 39 -12.94 11.48 7.65
CA ASP A 39 -12.86 11.01 9.04
C ASP A 39 -13.55 9.63 9.24
N GLU A 40 -14.66 9.40 8.55
CA GLU A 40 -15.34 8.10 8.59
C GLU A 40 -14.53 7.01 7.89
N ALA A 41 -13.93 7.35 6.74
CA ALA A 41 -13.04 6.44 6.03
C ALA A 41 -11.81 6.08 6.88
N GLU A 42 -11.17 7.06 7.52
CA GLU A 42 -10.07 6.82 8.46
C GLU A 42 -10.50 5.97 9.66
N SER A 43 -11.73 6.15 10.15
CA SER A 43 -12.28 5.34 11.24
C SER A 43 -12.45 3.88 10.83
N ILE A 44 -12.91 3.60 9.61
CA ILE A 44 -12.98 2.23 9.06
C ILE A 44 -11.58 1.66 8.89
N ALA A 45 -10.63 2.43 8.34
CA ALA A 45 -9.24 2.00 8.17
C ALA A 45 -8.58 1.66 9.51
N ARG A 46 -8.82 2.46 10.56
CA ARG A 46 -8.37 2.18 11.92
C ARG A 46 -9.00 0.90 12.47
N ALA A 47 -10.30 0.68 12.25
CA ALA A 47 -10.96 -0.54 12.67
C ALA A 47 -10.38 -1.80 12.01
N ILE A 48 -9.89 -1.72 10.76
CA ILE A 48 -9.13 -2.81 10.12
C ILE A 48 -7.88 -3.14 10.92
N ILE A 49 -7.11 -2.13 11.33
CA ILE A 49 -5.90 -2.31 12.12
C ILE A 49 -6.23 -2.88 13.50
N ASP A 50 -7.26 -2.38 14.18
CA ASP A 50 -7.70 -2.91 15.47
C ASP A 50 -8.06 -4.40 15.40
N ILE A 51 -8.75 -4.82 14.33
CA ILE A 51 -9.08 -6.23 14.10
C ILE A 51 -7.82 -7.07 13.89
N ARG A 52 -6.85 -6.57 13.12
CA ARG A 52 -5.55 -7.25 12.90
C ARG A 52 -4.75 -7.37 14.19
N LEU A 53 -4.71 -6.32 15.01
CA LEU A 53 -4.08 -6.34 16.33
C LEU A 53 -4.73 -7.36 17.25
N ALA A 54 -6.06 -7.43 17.26
CA ALA A 54 -6.81 -8.45 18.00
C ALA A 54 -6.54 -9.87 17.52
N ALA A 55 -6.13 -10.05 16.25
CA ALA A 55 -5.68 -11.31 15.69
C ALA A 55 -4.19 -11.64 15.97
N GLY A 56 -3.50 -10.81 16.77
CA GLY A 56 -2.10 -11.01 17.16
C GLY A 56 -1.07 -10.42 16.20
N GLU A 57 -1.48 -9.60 15.23
CA GLU A 57 -0.55 -8.80 14.43
C GLU A 57 -0.01 -7.60 15.24
N SER A 58 1.09 -7.01 14.79
CA SER A 58 1.66 -5.80 15.39
C SER A 58 1.85 -4.72 14.32
N ILE A 59 1.63 -3.45 14.66
CA ILE A 59 1.96 -2.32 13.76
C ILE A 59 3.48 -2.20 13.70
N THR A 60 4.06 -2.35 12.51
CA THR A 60 5.51 -2.24 12.29
C THR A 60 5.86 -1.18 11.25
N GLY A 61 4.87 -0.69 10.50
CA GLY A 61 5.15 0.34 9.52
C GLY A 61 3.96 1.22 9.18
N ALA A 62 4.23 2.18 8.32
CA ALA A 62 3.23 3.07 7.77
C ALA A 62 3.57 3.42 6.32
N ILE A 63 2.53 3.79 5.57
CA ILE A 63 2.63 4.16 4.16
C ILE A 63 1.85 5.44 3.88
N LEU A 64 2.37 6.25 2.96
CA LEU A 64 1.61 7.34 2.33
C LEU A 64 0.94 6.82 1.07
N SER A 65 -0.35 7.09 0.88
CA SER A 65 -1.03 6.86 -0.38
C SER A 65 -0.58 7.86 -1.46
N GLU A 66 -0.99 7.66 -2.71
CA GLU A 66 -0.81 8.67 -3.78
C GLU A 66 -1.41 10.03 -3.38
N ASP A 67 -2.55 10.00 -2.71
CA ASP A 67 -3.25 11.17 -2.18
C ASP A 67 -2.69 11.67 -0.84
N LYS A 68 -1.51 11.15 -0.43
CA LYS A 68 -0.80 11.47 0.82
C LYS A 68 -1.57 11.12 2.10
N ASP A 69 -2.57 10.26 2.00
CA ASP A 69 -3.25 9.71 3.16
C ASP A 69 -2.32 8.73 3.89
N LEU A 70 -2.37 8.76 5.21
CA LEU A 70 -1.58 7.88 6.04
C LEU A 70 -2.33 6.57 6.29
N SER A 71 -1.69 5.44 6.01
CA SER A 71 -2.18 4.11 6.39
C SER A 71 -1.13 3.36 7.20
N TYR A 72 -1.57 2.60 8.21
CA TYR A 72 -0.70 1.74 9.00
C TYR A 72 -0.54 0.37 8.34
N LEU A 73 0.62 -0.24 8.55
CA LEU A 73 0.97 -1.58 8.08
C LEU A 73 1.34 -2.45 9.27
N THR A 74 0.92 -3.70 9.23
CA THR A 74 1.30 -4.68 10.25
C THR A 74 2.50 -5.53 9.81
N ASN A 75 3.07 -6.26 10.78
CA ASN A 75 4.13 -7.25 10.55
C ASN A 75 3.77 -8.35 9.53
N LYS A 76 2.48 -8.58 9.25
CA LYS A 76 2.04 -9.54 8.22
C LYS A 76 1.97 -8.94 6.81
N GLN A 77 2.03 -7.62 6.70
CA GLN A 77 1.95 -6.92 5.42
C GLN A 77 3.34 -6.56 4.87
N ILE A 78 4.37 -6.54 5.71
CA ILE A 78 5.75 -6.29 5.29
C ILE A 78 6.44 -7.63 5.08
N VAL A 79 6.85 -7.91 3.85
CA VAL A 79 7.30 -9.23 3.42
C VAL A 79 8.58 -9.13 2.59
N GLU A 80 9.37 -10.20 2.57
CA GLU A 80 10.59 -10.28 1.73
C GLU A 80 10.30 -10.88 0.34
N SER A 81 9.14 -11.52 0.17
CA SER A 81 8.73 -12.17 -1.08
C SER A 81 7.26 -11.92 -1.38
N ALA A 82 6.90 -12.11 -2.65
CA ALA A 82 5.54 -11.89 -3.14
C ALA A 82 4.52 -12.75 -2.37
N PRO A 83 3.55 -12.14 -1.66
CA PRO A 83 2.54 -12.89 -0.93
C PRO A 83 1.51 -13.49 -1.90
N SER A 84 0.87 -14.58 -1.46
CA SER A 84 -0.26 -15.16 -2.19
C SER A 84 -1.49 -14.26 -2.01
N ILE A 85 -1.76 -13.41 -3.00
CA ILE A 85 -2.91 -12.49 -3.00
C ILE A 85 -3.98 -13.00 -3.97
N LEU A 86 -5.20 -13.17 -3.44
CA LEU A 86 -6.35 -13.68 -4.17
C LEU A 86 -7.07 -12.60 -4.99
N VAL A 87 -7.16 -11.37 -4.48
CA VAL A 87 -7.73 -10.24 -5.22
C VAL A 87 -6.79 -9.81 -6.34
N GLU A 88 -7.33 -9.24 -7.43
CA GLU A 88 -6.52 -8.57 -8.45
C GLU A 88 -5.63 -7.49 -7.81
N GLY A 89 -4.34 -7.79 -7.80
CA GLY A 89 -3.31 -6.92 -7.25
C GLY A 89 -2.75 -5.97 -8.30
N ARG A 90 -2.30 -4.82 -7.82
CA ARG A 90 -1.50 -3.84 -8.53
C ARG A 90 -0.18 -3.69 -7.83
N VAL A 91 0.83 -3.32 -8.58
CA VAL A 91 2.18 -3.18 -8.07
C VAL A 91 2.71 -1.80 -8.41
N SER A 92 3.30 -1.15 -7.42
CA SER A 92 3.95 0.15 -7.56
C SER A 92 5.31 0.13 -6.88
N PRO A 93 6.35 0.72 -7.51
CA PRO A 93 7.62 0.91 -6.84
C PRO A 93 7.51 1.96 -5.75
N VAL A 94 8.15 1.71 -4.62
CA VAL A 94 8.19 2.60 -3.45
C VAL A 94 9.60 2.67 -2.90
N VAL A 95 9.89 3.76 -2.18
CA VAL A 95 11.04 3.83 -1.28
C VAL A 95 10.60 3.44 0.12
N ILE A 96 11.39 2.61 0.77
CA ILE A 96 11.17 2.18 2.15
C ILE A 96 12.36 2.65 2.98
N ARG A 97 12.10 3.28 4.12
CA ARG A 97 13.13 3.68 5.09
C ARG A 97 13.00 2.85 6.35
N SER A 98 14.13 2.36 6.84
CA SER A 98 14.21 1.63 8.11
C SER A 98 15.59 1.76 8.72
N ALA A 99 15.66 2.10 10.02
CA ALA A 99 16.91 2.20 10.78
C ALA A 99 18.05 2.97 10.07
N GLY A 100 17.72 4.08 9.39
CA GLY A 100 18.69 4.90 8.65
C GLY A 100 19.10 4.37 7.28
N ARG A 101 18.55 3.22 6.85
CA ARG A 101 18.74 2.64 5.51
C ARG A 101 17.57 2.96 4.60
N THR A 102 17.86 3.00 3.30
CA THR A 102 16.87 3.24 2.25
C THR A 102 16.83 2.03 1.33
N HIS A 103 15.65 1.47 1.13
CA HIS A 103 15.42 0.30 0.30
C HIS A 103 14.51 0.65 -0.87
N LEU A 104 14.73 -0.02 -2.00
CA LEU A 104 13.76 -0.09 -3.08
C LEU A 104 12.77 -1.19 -2.73
N GLY A 105 11.48 -0.95 -2.88
CA GLY A 105 10.45 -1.95 -2.62
C GLY A 105 9.30 -1.89 -3.59
N LEU A 106 8.34 -2.79 -3.37
CA LEU A 106 7.09 -2.86 -4.12
C LEU A 106 5.92 -2.78 -3.17
N LEU A 107 5.07 -1.76 -3.34
CA LEU A 107 3.74 -1.75 -2.78
C LEU A 107 2.85 -2.63 -3.64
N ILE A 108 2.16 -3.54 -2.98
CA ILE A 108 1.08 -4.31 -3.57
C ILE A 108 -0.23 -3.75 -3.03
N SER A 109 -1.03 -3.20 -3.93
CA SER A 109 -2.37 -2.70 -3.62
C SER A 109 -3.44 -3.54 -4.30
N ASP A 110 -4.63 -3.61 -3.72
CA ASP A 110 -5.78 -4.18 -4.38
C ASP A 110 -6.70 -3.13 -5.00
N ARG A 111 -7.52 -3.58 -5.95
CA ARG A 111 -8.73 -2.86 -6.36
C ARG A 111 -9.94 -3.57 -5.80
N LEU A 112 -10.12 -3.45 -4.49
CA LEU A 112 -11.25 -4.08 -3.83
C LEU A 112 -12.59 -3.50 -4.32
N PHE A 113 -12.64 -2.17 -4.54
CA PHE A 113 -13.84 -1.47 -5.03
C PHE A 113 -13.79 -1.27 -6.55
N GLU A 114 -14.84 -1.69 -7.26
CA GLU A 114 -14.85 -1.66 -8.74
C GLU A 114 -14.84 -0.25 -9.32
N ARG A 115 -15.38 0.75 -8.61
CA ARG A 115 -15.44 2.18 -8.99
C ARG A 115 -15.56 3.09 -7.77
N GLY A 116 -14.81 2.80 -6.71
CA GLY A 116 -14.86 3.55 -5.46
C GLY A 116 -14.34 4.99 -5.61
N ARG A 117 -14.86 5.88 -4.76
CA ARG A 117 -14.29 7.21 -4.52
C ARG A 117 -12.99 7.09 -3.72
N ARG A 118 -12.28 8.20 -3.58
CA ARG A 118 -11.07 8.28 -2.75
C ARG A 118 -11.33 7.77 -1.33
N GLU A 119 -12.46 8.13 -0.73
CA GLU A 119 -12.83 7.74 0.63
C GLU A 119 -13.08 6.23 0.77
N ASP A 120 -13.59 5.57 -0.27
CA ASP A 120 -13.68 4.10 -0.26
C ASP A 120 -12.27 3.48 -0.19
N GLN A 121 -11.33 4.03 -0.97
CA GLN A 121 -9.95 3.55 -0.93
C GLN A 121 -9.27 3.84 0.40
N LEU A 122 -9.45 5.04 0.96
CA LEU A 122 -8.99 5.38 2.30
C LEU A 122 -9.54 4.40 3.33
N ALA A 123 -10.84 4.10 3.29
CA ALA A 123 -11.51 3.15 4.19
C ALA A 123 -10.92 1.73 4.13
N SER A 124 -10.35 1.32 3.00
CA SER A 124 -9.67 0.03 2.88
C SER A 124 -8.20 0.02 3.33
N GLY A 125 -7.70 1.11 3.93
CA GLY A 125 -6.28 1.29 4.20
C GLY A 125 -5.49 1.64 2.94
N SER A 126 -6.05 2.55 2.13
CA SER A 126 -5.49 3.00 0.84
C SER A 126 -5.21 1.86 -0.15
N GLY A 127 -5.96 0.76 -0.06
CA GLY A 127 -5.77 -0.44 -0.86
C GLY A 127 -4.48 -1.23 -0.54
N ALA A 128 -3.70 -0.84 0.47
CA ALA A 128 -2.42 -1.48 0.77
C ALA A 128 -2.61 -2.90 1.31
N VAL A 129 -2.19 -3.90 0.53
CA VAL A 129 -2.27 -5.31 0.91
C VAL A 129 -0.95 -5.76 1.52
N ALA A 130 0.16 -5.49 0.84
CA ALA A 130 1.48 -5.86 1.28
C ALA A 130 2.55 -4.94 0.69
N VAL A 131 3.72 -4.92 1.32
CA VAL A 131 4.92 -4.24 0.86
C VAL A 131 6.04 -5.26 0.82
N ILE A 132 6.61 -5.48 -0.37
CA ILE A 132 7.80 -6.31 -0.52
C ILE A 132 9.03 -5.42 -0.35
N VAL A 133 9.82 -5.73 0.67
CA VAL A 133 11.11 -5.06 0.90
C VAL A 133 12.13 -5.65 -0.05
N GLY A 134 12.70 -4.80 -0.90
CA GLY A 134 13.75 -5.17 -1.83
C GLY A 134 15.15 -4.74 -1.35
N PRO A 135 16.12 -4.70 -2.26
CA PRO A 135 17.51 -4.38 -1.92
C PRO A 135 17.66 -2.95 -1.39
N GLU A 136 18.69 -2.78 -0.56
CA GLU A 136 19.16 -1.47 -0.14
C GLU A 136 19.65 -0.64 -1.34
N ILE A 137 19.36 0.65 -1.35
CA ILE A 137 19.83 1.61 -2.35
C ILE A 137 21.13 2.22 -1.82
N PRO A 138 22.30 1.89 -2.41
CA PRO A 138 23.60 2.24 -1.83
C PRO A 138 24.04 3.68 -2.18
N PHE A 139 23.13 4.52 -2.67
CA PHE A 139 23.45 5.87 -3.14
C PHE A 139 22.32 6.86 -2.89
N HIS A 140 22.69 8.13 -2.95
CA HIS A 140 21.77 9.27 -2.88
C HIS A 140 21.87 10.09 -4.18
N GLY A 141 20.88 10.95 -4.41
CA GLY A 141 20.84 11.84 -5.58
C GLY A 141 19.92 11.34 -6.69
N GLU A 142 20.24 11.76 -7.92
CA GLU A 142 19.39 11.51 -9.09
C GLU A 142 19.41 10.04 -9.51
N ALA A 143 18.24 9.51 -9.85
CA ALA A 143 18.06 8.15 -10.34
C ALA A 143 16.91 8.06 -11.35
N THR A 144 17.05 7.19 -12.33
CA THR A 144 15.96 6.82 -13.23
C THR A 144 15.32 5.52 -12.75
N LEU A 145 14.04 5.58 -12.41
CA LEU A 145 13.22 4.44 -12.01
C LEU A 145 12.47 3.91 -13.23
N ARG A 146 12.39 2.58 -13.38
CA ARG A 146 11.65 1.90 -14.44
C ARG A 146 10.82 0.76 -13.89
N LEU A 147 9.59 0.63 -14.39
CA LEU A 147 8.69 -0.49 -14.18
C LEU A 147 8.03 -0.83 -15.52
N GLY A 148 8.43 -1.97 -16.12
CA GLY A 148 8.00 -2.31 -17.48
C GLY A 148 8.39 -1.23 -18.49
N ASN A 149 7.40 -0.66 -19.17
CA ASN A 149 7.58 0.44 -20.13
C ASN A 149 7.51 1.84 -19.48
N GLU A 150 7.07 1.92 -18.22
CA GLU A 150 7.03 3.19 -17.50
C GLU A 150 8.42 3.57 -16.98
N ARG A 151 8.70 4.87 -16.99
CA ARG A 151 9.92 5.44 -16.45
C ARG A 151 9.64 6.77 -15.76
N SER A 152 10.39 7.05 -14.70
CA SER A 152 10.39 8.34 -14.02
C SER A 152 11.81 8.71 -13.59
N VAL A 153 12.11 10.01 -13.63
CA VAL A 153 13.38 10.55 -13.15
C VAL A 153 13.16 11.12 -11.75
N ILE A 154 13.82 10.52 -10.77
CA ILE A 154 13.87 10.96 -9.39
C ILE A 154 15.07 11.89 -9.28
N LYS A 155 14.83 13.19 -9.09
CA LYS A 155 15.92 14.18 -8.96
C LYS A 155 16.76 13.99 -7.71
N ASP A 156 16.13 13.55 -6.63
CA ASP A 156 16.79 13.29 -5.36
C ASP A 156 16.00 12.25 -4.55
N LEU A 157 16.62 11.08 -4.34
CA LEU A 157 16.06 10.01 -3.52
C LEU A 157 15.81 10.42 -2.07
N THR A 158 16.59 11.35 -1.52
CA THR A 158 16.43 11.81 -0.13
C THR A 158 15.21 12.73 0.04
N ALA A 159 14.79 13.40 -1.03
CA ALA A 159 13.62 14.26 -1.05
C ALA A 159 12.29 13.48 -1.11
N ILE A 160 12.33 12.17 -1.35
CA ILE A 160 11.12 11.32 -1.33
C ILE A 160 10.55 11.30 0.09
N LYS A 161 9.28 11.68 0.21
CA LYS A 161 8.59 11.73 1.50
C LYS A 161 8.20 10.33 1.95
N THR A 162 8.48 10.05 3.22
CA THR A 162 8.06 8.86 3.95
C THR A 162 7.41 9.32 5.27
N PRO A 163 6.46 8.56 5.84
CA PRO A 163 5.85 8.92 7.11
C PRO A 163 6.86 8.71 8.25
N ASP A 164 7.10 9.74 9.06
CA ASP A 164 8.00 9.66 10.22
C ASP A 164 7.17 9.53 11.51
N LEU A 165 6.94 8.29 11.93
CA LEU A 165 6.09 7.94 13.09
C LEU A 165 6.83 7.12 14.15
N GLY A 166 8.16 7.01 14.06
CA GLY A 166 8.94 6.15 14.96
C GLY A 166 8.67 4.64 14.80
N LEU A 167 8.10 4.23 13.67
CA LEU A 167 7.88 2.82 13.32
C LEU A 167 9.12 2.24 12.62
N GLU A 168 9.24 0.91 12.62
CA GLU A 168 10.37 0.19 12.00
C GLU A 168 10.47 0.46 10.49
N TRP A 169 9.32 0.57 9.82
CA TRP A 169 9.24 0.72 8.36
C TRP A 169 8.41 1.94 7.94
N ALA A 170 9.04 2.87 7.23
CA ALA A 170 8.39 4.04 6.66
C ALA A 170 8.36 3.95 5.13
N VAL A 171 7.18 3.81 4.54
CA VAL A 171 6.99 3.56 3.10
C VAL A 171 6.48 4.82 2.40
N SER A 172 7.11 5.18 1.29
CA SER A 172 6.70 6.33 0.48
C SER A 172 5.38 6.08 -0.24
N ALA A 173 4.83 7.16 -0.80
CA ALA A 173 3.83 7.02 -1.85
C ALA A 173 4.40 6.29 -3.09
N PRO A 174 3.54 5.65 -3.90
CA PRO A 174 3.91 5.11 -5.20
C PRO A 174 4.71 6.11 -6.05
N LEU A 175 5.85 5.65 -6.59
CA LEU A 175 6.74 6.49 -7.42
C LEU A 175 6.39 6.44 -8.91
N LEU A 176 5.64 5.42 -9.32
CA LEU A 176 5.09 5.21 -10.65
C LEU A 176 3.65 4.72 -10.52
N TYR A 177 2.88 4.87 -11.60
CA TYR A 177 1.50 4.43 -11.60
C TYR A 177 1.43 2.91 -11.36
N PRO A 178 0.42 2.44 -10.60
CA PRO A 178 0.29 1.03 -10.31
C PRO A 178 0.01 0.23 -11.59
N THR A 179 0.87 -0.75 -11.86
CA THR A 179 0.69 -1.69 -12.98
C THR A 179 -0.09 -2.91 -12.51
N SER A 180 -0.95 -3.48 -13.37
CA SER A 180 -1.65 -4.73 -13.07
C SER A 180 -0.65 -5.86 -12.84
N TRP A 181 -0.86 -6.67 -11.80
CA TRP A 181 0.03 -7.79 -11.47
C TRP A 181 -0.70 -9.12 -11.62
N GLU A 182 -0.60 -9.74 -12.79
CA GLU A 182 -1.32 -10.96 -13.14
C GLU A 182 -0.69 -12.22 -12.53
N ARG A 183 -1.49 -13.27 -12.32
CA ARG A 183 -0.99 -14.53 -11.78
C ARG A 183 0.06 -15.14 -12.71
N GLY A 184 1.16 -15.60 -12.15
CA GLY A 184 2.30 -16.15 -12.91
C GLY A 184 3.25 -15.09 -13.46
N SER A 185 2.87 -13.81 -13.50
CA SER A 185 3.69 -12.73 -14.03
C SER A 185 4.82 -12.34 -13.07
N THR A 186 5.94 -11.91 -13.64
CA THR A 186 7.07 -11.33 -12.90
C THR A 186 7.15 -9.86 -13.21
N VAL A 187 7.23 -9.07 -12.15
CA VAL A 187 7.44 -7.63 -12.23
C VAL A 187 8.90 -7.36 -11.91
N VAL A 188 9.53 -6.51 -12.71
CA VAL A 188 10.90 -6.07 -12.52
C VAL A 188 10.91 -4.55 -12.41
N VAL A 189 11.54 -4.05 -11.36
CA VAL A 189 11.80 -2.64 -11.13
C VAL A 189 13.30 -2.42 -11.19
N ASP A 190 13.69 -1.46 -12.01
CA ASP A 190 15.08 -1.02 -12.13
C ASP A 190 15.21 0.41 -11.63
N LEU A 191 16.17 0.64 -10.75
CA LEU A 191 16.59 1.96 -10.31
C LEU A 191 18.03 2.18 -10.78
N GLN A 192 18.24 3.15 -11.65
CA GLN A 192 19.52 3.46 -12.27
C GLN A 192 20.02 4.82 -11.80
N GLY A 193 20.99 4.82 -10.89
CA GLY A 193 21.77 6.00 -10.49
C GLY A 193 23.25 5.79 -10.83
N PRO A 194 24.19 6.13 -9.92
CA PRO A 194 25.60 5.76 -10.07
C PRO A 194 25.82 4.25 -10.19
N THR A 195 24.96 3.46 -9.54
CA THR A 195 24.88 2.00 -9.69
C THR A 195 23.45 1.59 -10.06
N LYS A 196 23.32 0.45 -10.72
CA LYS A 196 22.00 -0.14 -11.03
C LYS A 196 21.57 -1.05 -9.89
N VAL A 197 20.35 -0.83 -9.40
CA VAL A 197 19.65 -1.72 -8.48
C VAL A 197 18.44 -2.30 -9.21
N SER A 198 18.35 -3.63 -9.26
CA SER A 198 17.22 -4.35 -9.86
C SER A 198 16.51 -5.16 -8.80
N PHE A 199 15.18 -5.09 -8.80
CA PHE A 199 14.33 -5.85 -7.90
C PHE A 199 13.21 -6.52 -8.69
N SER A 200 12.91 -7.78 -8.38
CA SER A 200 11.86 -8.51 -9.08
C SER A 200 10.99 -9.29 -8.13
N ALA A 201 9.69 -9.31 -8.39
CA ALA A 201 8.72 -10.10 -7.65
C ALA A 201 7.81 -10.86 -8.61
N ARG A 202 7.57 -12.14 -8.33
CA ARG A 202 6.68 -12.99 -9.11
C ARG A 202 5.39 -13.27 -8.36
N ARG A 203 4.25 -13.07 -9.01
CA ARG A 203 2.96 -13.51 -8.47
C ARG A 203 2.80 -15.01 -8.70
N LEU A 204 2.64 -15.78 -7.63
CA LEU A 204 2.40 -17.22 -7.66
C LEU A 204 0.93 -17.54 -8.03
#